data_AF-A0A5C3LFQ2-F1
#
_entry.id   AF-A0A5C3LFQ2-F1
#
_cell.length_a   1.000
_cell.length_b   1.000
_cell.length_c   1.000
_cell.angle_alpha   90.00
_cell.angle_beta   90.00
_cell.angle_gamma   90.00
#
_symmetry.space_group_name_H-M   'P 1'
#
loop_
_entity.id
_entity.type
_entity.pdbx_description
1 polymer ?
#
loop_
_entity_poly.entity_id
_entity_poly.type
_entity_poly.pdbx_seq_one_letter_code
_entity_poly.pdbx_strand_id
1 'polypeptide(L)'
;MPALLQVVADELLMPRGLNITSFVPHRGDTLMEEMKCYSLPYGGLGFASHVLTYYAIICLWARRSPIWPFRRVNCSKLDLSLGIVGLALSVGLSIFAIVMCKNTWQLLVIAVWKMSMSMLNGITAVHAAVVVMNGGKSTGEAAWWIVLYLPGMFAGMSGLMSLVVKHWYDAGVRKITIAFYSIVGIGAVIVFIGIYRGLTSKPKYEPVTGEKKKDEERVWYWGIGGLAFSVSLFTVLAAFYGDWTLGMMTNNLVGLPSGDNSGLYWSYFVAKRLTMFSL
;
A
#
# COMPACT_ATOMS: atom_id res chain seq x y z
N MET A 1 -19.59 -15.21 -4.59
CA MET A 1 -18.88 -13.91 -4.72
C MET A 1 -18.86 -13.27 -6.11
N PRO A 2 -18.97 -13.96 -7.27
CA PRO A 2 -18.92 -13.24 -8.56
C PRO A 2 -20.16 -12.38 -8.86
N ALA A 3 -21.35 -12.74 -8.35
CA ALA A 3 -22.60 -12.04 -8.67
C ALA A 3 -22.72 -10.62 -8.07
N LEU A 4 -22.16 -10.37 -6.88
CA LEU A 4 -22.34 -9.08 -6.19
C LEU A 4 -21.45 -7.97 -6.79
N LEU A 5 -20.28 -8.34 -7.32
CA LEU A 5 -19.37 -7.42 -8.00
C LEU A 5 -19.89 -7.00 -9.39
N GLN A 6 -20.73 -7.85 -10.00
CA GLN A 6 -21.27 -7.61 -11.34
C GLN A 6 -22.39 -6.56 -11.30
N VAL A 7 -23.26 -6.61 -10.29
CA VAL A 7 -24.36 -5.64 -10.11
C VAL A 7 -23.86 -4.23 -9.81
N VAL A 8 -22.81 -4.09 -8.99
CA VAL A 8 -22.26 -2.76 -8.64
C VAL A 8 -21.48 -2.14 -9.82
N ALA A 9 -20.91 -2.96 -10.70
CA ALA A 9 -20.22 -2.49 -11.91
C ALA A 9 -21.20 -2.00 -12.98
N ASP A 10 -22.37 -2.64 -13.11
CA ASP A 10 -23.36 -2.31 -14.14
C ASP A 10 -24.15 -1.02 -13.82
N GLU A 11 -24.35 -0.67 -12.54
CA GLU A 11 -25.14 0.51 -12.17
C GLU A 11 -24.36 1.84 -12.18
N LEU A 12 -23.05 1.84 -11.94
CA LEU A 12 -22.41 3.07 -11.49
C LEU A 12 -21.87 3.99 -12.58
N LEU A 13 -21.47 3.55 -13.79
CA LEU A 13 -20.60 4.43 -14.58
C LEU A 13 -20.47 4.26 -16.11
N MET A 14 -21.44 3.73 -16.89
CA MET A 14 -21.27 3.77 -18.36
C MET A 14 -22.48 4.14 -19.23
N PRO A 15 -22.27 4.99 -20.27
CA PRO A 15 -23.24 5.22 -21.31
C PRO A 15 -23.59 3.90 -22.02
N ARG A 16 -24.88 3.66 -22.23
CA ARG A 16 -25.56 2.44 -22.71
C ARG A 16 -25.09 1.84 -24.06
N GLY A 17 -23.96 2.26 -24.63
CA GLY A 17 -23.46 1.79 -25.94
C GLY A 17 -22.06 1.21 -25.95
N LEU A 18 -21.31 1.24 -24.84
CA LEU A 18 -19.93 0.75 -24.80
C LEU A 18 -19.91 -0.73 -24.42
N ASN A 19 -19.71 -1.60 -25.42
CA ASN A 19 -19.64 -3.04 -25.20
C ASN A 19 -18.30 -3.42 -24.53
N ILE A 20 -18.28 -3.47 -23.19
CA ILE A 20 -17.07 -3.72 -22.37
C ILE A 20 -16.36 -5.01 -22.77
N THR A 21 -17.08 -6.00 -23.31
CA THR A 21 -16.51 -7.29 -23.67
C THR A 21 -15.44 -7.20 -24.76
N SER A 22 -15.45 -6.16 -25.60
CA SER A 22 -14.39 -5.96 -26.60
C SER A 22 -13.07 -5.44 -26.00
N PHE A 23 -13.12 -4.86 -24.79
CA PHE A 23 -11.93 -4.32 -24.11
C PHE A 23 -11.27 -5.32 -23.16
N VAL A 24 -11.97 -6.36 -22.73
CA VAL A 24 -11.42 -7.35 -21.81
C VAL A 24 -10.54 -8.31 -22.60
N PRO A 25 -9.21 -8.33 -22.39
CA PRO A 25 -8.35 -9.27 -23.07
C PRO A 25 -8.70 -10.70 -22.67
N HIS A 26 -8.61 -11.63 -23.64
CA HIS A 26 -8.63 -13.04 -23.33
C HIS A 26 -7.48 -13.40 -22.38
N ARG A 27 -7.71 -14.41 -21.55
CA ARG A 27 -6.67 -14.92 -20.65
C ARG A 27 -5.51 -15.43 -21.50
N GLY A 28 -4.33 -14.86 -21.29
CA GLY A 28 -3.12 -15.27 -21.98
C GLY A 28 -2.61 -16.62 -21.51
N ASP A 29 -1.83 -17.30 -22.36
CA ASP A 29 -1.19 -18.57 -22.02
C ASP A 29 0.09 -18.36 -21.20
N THR A 30 0.67 -17.16 -21.30
CA THR A 30 1.89 -16.78 -20.58
C THR A 30 1.64 -15.66 -19.57
N LEU A 31 2.44 -15.59 -18.50
CA LEU A 31 2.39 -14.49 -17.53
C LEU A 31 2.56 -13.13 -18.22
N MET A 32 3.41 -13.06 -19.25
CA MET A 32 3.66 -11.82 -19.98
C MET A 32 2.40 -11.30 -20.69
N GLU A 33 1.58 -12.21 -21.23
CA GLU A 33 0.30 -11.86 -21.83
C GLU A 33 -0.74 -11.47 -20.78
N GLU A 34 -0.82 -12.21 -19.66
CA GLU A 34 -1.69 -11.83 -18.54
C GLU A 34 -1.30 -10.45 -17.96
N MET A 35 -0.01 -10.13 -17.89
CA MET A 35 0.49 -8.83 -17.40
C MET A 35 0.14 -7.66 -18.32
N LYS A 36 -0.26 -7.89 -19.58
CA LYS A 36 -0.70 -6.79 -20.46
C LYS A 36 -1.92 -6.07 -19.92
N CYS A 37 -2.81 -6.74 -19.17
CA CYS A 37 -3.96 -6.09 -18.53
C CYS A 37 -3.55 -5.17 -17.37
N TYR A 38 -2.37 -5.40 -16.78
CA TYR A 38 -1.92 -4.76 -15.56
C TYR A 38 -1.16 -3.47 -15.88
N SER A 39 -1.85 -2.34 -15.82
CA SER A 39 -1.33 -1.02 -16.18
C SER A 39 -0.67 -0.26 -15.01
N LEU A 40 -0.55 -0.87 -13.82
CA LEU A 40 -0.04 -0.20 -12.63
C LEU A 40 1.50 -0.32 -12.51
N PRO A 41 2.20 0.70 -11.96
CA PRO A 41 3.64 0.64 -11.72
C PRO A 41 4.09 -0.54 -10.84
N TYR A 42 5.12 -1.24 -11.35
CA TYR A 42 5.88 -2.30 -10.68
C TYR A 42 7.38 -2.13 -11.00
N GLY A 43 8.24 -3.05 -10.54
CA GLY A 43 9.69 -2.95 -10.75
C GLY A 43 10.31 -1.73 -10.08
N GLY A 44 11.40 -1.21 -10.63
CA GLY A 44 12.11 -0.04 -10.11
C GLY A 44 11.25 1.22 -10.07
N LEU A 45 10.40 1.45 -11.07
CA LEU A 45 9.46 2.58 -11.08
C LEU A 45 8.35 2.42 -10.03
N GLY A 46 7.84 1.20 -9.83
CA GLY A 46 6.94 0.87 -8.73
C GLY A 46 7.57 1.13 -7.36
N PHE A 47 8.81 0.67 -7.18
CA PHE A 47 9.58 0.86 -5.96
C PHE A 47 9.80 2.35 -5.65
N ALA A 48 10.34 3.11 -6.61
CA ALA A 48 10.51 4.55 -6.48
C ALA A 48 9.17 5.24 -6.18
N SER A 49 8.10 4.75 -6.80
CA SER A 49 6.76 5.24 -6.56
C SER A 49 6.30 5.04 -5.12
N HIS A 50 6.55 3.88 -4.52
CA HIS A 50 6.23 3.64 -3.12
C HIS A 50 7.10 4.45 -2.17
N VAL A 51 8.41 4.56 -2.41
CA VAL A 51 9.31 5.41 -1.60
C VAL A 51 8.81 6.85 -1.55
N LEU A 52 8.48 7.43 -2.71
CA LEU A 52 7.93 8.78 -2.79
C LEU A 52 6.57 8.88 -2.06
N THR A 53 5.71 7.86 -2.18
CA THR A 53 4.40 7.87 -1.49
C THR A 53 4.58 7.85 0.03
N TYR A 54 5.47 7.01 0.57
CA TYR A 54 5.74 6.99 2.02
C TYR A 54 6.35 8.30 2.50
N TYR A 55 7.27 8.86 1.74
CA TYR A 55 7.84 10.18 2.02
C TYR A 55 6.76 11.27 2.06
N ALA A 56 5.84 11.30 1.09
CA ALA A 56 4.74 12.26 1.08
C ALA A 56 3.82 12.10 2.30
N ILE A 57 3.46 10.87 2.66
CA ILE A 57 2.64 10.58 3.86
C ILE A 57 3.34 11.09 5.13
N ILE A 58 4.63 10.84 5.29
CA ILE A 58 5.41 11.29 6.45
C ILE A 58 5.46 12.83 6.50
N CYS A 59 5.70 13.49 5.36
CA CYS A 59 5.69 14.96 5.27
C CYS A 59 4.32 15.55 5.65
N LEU A 60 3.23 14.96 5.17
CA LEU A 60 1.86 15.37 5.48
C LEU A 60 1.54 15.18 6.97
N TRP A 61 1.95 14.06 7.57
CA TRP A 61 1.83 13.86 9.02
C TRP A 61 2.63 14.90 9.83
N ALA A 62 3.76 15.38 9.28
CA ALA A 62 4.57 16.44 9.85
C ALA A 62 4.10 17.87 9.49
N ARG A 63 2.97 18.04 8.78
CA ARG A 63 2.47 19.33 8.26
C ARG A 63 3.47 20.11 7.39
N ARG A 64 4.26 19.40 6.60
CA ARG A 64 5.23 19.99 5.67
C ARG A 64 4.89 19.58 4.25
N SER A 65 5.11 20.49 3.31
CA SER A 65 5.03 20.14 1.88
C SER A 65 6.14 19.12 1.56
N PRO A 66 5.84 18.06 0.78
CA PRO A 66 6.83 17.06 0.40
C PRO A 66 7.83 17.59 -0.64
N ILE A 67 7.52 18.66 -1.37
CA ILE A 67 8.47 19.26 -2.32
C ILE A 67 9.45 20.15 -1.55
N TRP A 68 10.75 19.98 -1.83
CA TRP A 68 11.78 20.86 -1.29
C TRP A 68 11.68 22.26 -1.95
N PRO A 69 11.73 23.38 -1.19
CA PRO A 69 12.03 23.49 0.23
C PRO A 69 10.83 23.18 1.14
N PHE A 70 11.08 22.48 2.25
CA PHE A 70 10.09 22.04 3.24
C PHE A 70 9.35 23.19 3.94
N ARG A 71 8.35 23.76 3.26
CA ARG A 71 7.49 24.82 3.80
C ARG A 71 6.31 24.23 4.56
N ARG A 72 5.77 25.01 5.49
CA ARG A 72 4.49 24.68 6.13
C ARG A 72 3.38 24.85 5.09
N VAL A 73 2.47 23.90 5.06
CA VAL A 73 1.31 23.89 4.17
C VAL A 73 0.42 25.08 4.51
N ASN A 74 0.36 26.08 3.62
CA ASN A 74 -0.35 27.34 3.85
C ASN A 74 -1.61 27.46 2.96
N CYS A 75 -1.69 26.76 1.83
CA CYS A 75 -2.72 26.96 0.81
C CYS A 75 -3.76 25.82 0.74
N SER A 76 -4.52 25.68 1.82
CA SER A 76 -5.42 24.54 2.05
C SER A 76 -6.49 24.26 0.97
N LYS A 77 -6.96 25.25 0.21
CA LYS A 77 -7.98 25.03 -0.84
C LYS A 77 -7.43 24.34 -2.09
N LEU A 78 -6.22 24.74 -2.52
CA LEU A 78 -5.56 24.13 -3.67
C LEU A 78 -5.04 22.73 -3.30
N ASP A 79 -4.54 22.57 -2.08
CA ASP A 79 -4.16 21.27 -1.54
C ASP A 79 -5.33 20.30 -1.49
N LEU A 80 -6.48 20.78 -1.01
CA LEU A 80 -7.72 20.02 -0.98
C LEU A 80 -8.18 19.63 -2.38
N SER A 81 -8.14 20.55 -3.35
CA SER A 81 -8.55 20.24 -4.73
C SER A 81 -7.60 19.26 -5.40
N LEU A 82 -6.29 19.42 -5.26
CA LEU A 82 -5.29 18.48 -5.76
C LEU A 82 -5.42 17.10 -5.09
N GLY A 83 -5.71 17.07 -3.79
CA GLY A 83 -5.99 15.84 -3.04
C GLY A 83 -7.20 15.10 -3.58
N ILE A 84 -8.33 15.79 -3.76
CA ILE A 84 -9.58 15.22 -4.29
C ILE A 84 -9.39 14.73 -5.73
N VAL A 85 -8.80 15.56 -6.60
CA VAL A 85 -8.57 15.21 -8.02
C VAL A 85 -7.61 14.03 -8.14
N GLY A 86 -6.49 14.05 -7.40
CA GLY A 86 -5.53 12.95 -7.39
C GLY A 86 -6.12 11.65 -6.85
N LEU A 87 -6.94 11.72 -5.79
CA LEU A 87 -7.67 10.57 -5.27
C LEU A 87 -8.65 10.01 -6.30
N ALA A 88 -9.49 10.86 -6.90
CA ALA A 88 -10.49 10.44 -7.89
C ALA A 88 -9.84 9.79 -9.12
N LEU A 89 -8.79 10.41 -9.68
CA LEU A 89 -8.08 9.88 -10.84
C LEU A 89 -7.37 8.56 -10.52
N SER A 90 -6.67 8.48 -9.39
CA SER A 90 -5.95 7.25 -9.02
C SER A 90 -6.89 6.09 -8.69
N VAL A 91 -8.03 6.34 -8.02
CA VAL A 91 -9.06 5.33 -7.76
C VAL A 91 -9.72 4.90 -9.07
N GLY A 92 -10.12 5.84 -9.93
CA GLY A 92 -10.74 5.52 -11.23
C GLY A 92 -9.83 4.65 -12.12
N LEU A 93 -8.55 5.02 -12.23
CA LEU A 93 -7.57 4.23 -12.99
C LEU A 93 -7.29 2.86 -12.35
N SER A 94 -7.34 2.76 -11.02
CA SER A 94 -7.21 1.46 -10.33
C SER A 94 -8.42 0.57 -10.59
N ILE A 95 -9.64 1.11 -10.55
CA ILE A 95 -10.87 0.40 -10.88
C ILE A 95 -10.80 -0.11 -12.32
N PHE A 96 -10.36 0.75 -13.26
CA PHE A 96 -10.15 0.34 -14.64
C PHE A 96 -9.18 -0.85 -14.74
N ALA A 97 -8.03 -0.79 -14.06
CA ALA A 97 -7.08 -1.91 -14.02
C ALA A 97 -7.68 -3.20 -13.43
N ILE A 98 -8.49 -3.09 -12.36
CA ILE A 98 -9.20 -4.23 -11.76
C ILE A 98 -10.16 -4.87 -12.76
N VAL A 99 -10.94 -4.06 -13.50
CA VAL A 99 -11.88 -4.55 -14.51
C VAL A 99 -11.14 -5.24 -15.66
N MET A 100 -10.03 -4.67 -16.13
CA MET A 100 -9.20 -5.24 -17.20
C MET A 100 -8.56 -6.57 -16.80
N CYS A 101 -8.18 -6.73 -15.53
CA CYS A 101 -7.54 -7.93 -15.00
C CYS A 101 -8.51 -8.93 -14.33
N LYS A 102 -9.82 -8.82 -14.55
CA LYS A 102 -10.83 -9.66 -13.88
C LYS A 102 -10.65 -11.17 -14.09
N ASN A 103 -10.00 -11.57 -15.19
CA ASN A 103 -9.77 -12.97 -15.54
C ASN A 103 -8.57 -13.60 -14.80
N THR A 104 -7.74 -12.79 -14.12
CA THR A 104 -6.54 -13.23 -13.42
C THR A 104 -6.59 -12.76 -11.97
N TRP A 105 -7.13 -13.62 -11.09
CA TRP A 105 -7.40 -13.24 -9.70
C TRP A 105 -6.15 -12.76 -8.94
N GLN A 106 -4.95 -13.27 -9.25
CA GLN A 106 -3.71 -12.84 -8.61
C GLN A 106 -3.42 -11.36 -8.88
N LEU A 107 -3.53 -10.94 -10.15
CA LEU A 107 -3.30 -9.55 -10.56
C LEU A 107 -4.42 -8.64 -10.07
N LEU A 108 -5.66 -9.15 -10.03
CA LEU A 108 -6.81 -8.43 -9.47
C LEU A 108 -6.58 -8.04 -8.00
N VAL A 109 -6.18 -8.97 -7.14
CA VAL A 109 -5.98 -8.64 -5.71
C VAL A 109 -4.75 -7.76 -5.48
N ILE A 110 -3.73 -7.86 -6.33
CA ILE A 110 -2.59 -6.92 -6.33
C ILE A 110 -3.05 -5.51 -6.75
N ALA A 111 -3.92 -5.39 -7.75
CA ALA A 111 -4.50 -4.11 -8.15
C ALA A 111 -5.35 -3.49 -7.03
N VAL A 112 -6.15 -4.29 -6.32
CA VAL A 112 -6.91 -3.86 -5.13
C VAL A 112 -5.98 -3.35 -4.03
N TRP A 113 -4.85 -4.01 -3.81
CA TRP A 113 -3.84 -3.54 -2.86
C TRP A 113 -3.22 -2.20 -3.27
N LYS A 114 -2.90 -2.03 -4.55
CA LYS A 114 -2.37 -0.75 -5.06
C LYS A 114 -3.40 0.37 -4.95
N MET A 115 -4.68 0.06 -5.16
CA MET A 115 -5.80 0.97 -4.95
C MET A 115 -5.88 1.40 -3.48
N SER A 116 -5.79 0.47 -2.51
CA SER A 116 -5.86 0.81 -1.08
C SER A 116 -4.72 1.74 -0.66
N MET A 117 -3.52 1.56 -1.23
CA MET A 117 -2.39 2.48 -1.00
C MET A 117 -2.66 3.89 -1.55
N SER A 118 -3.25 3.98 -2.74
CA SER A 118 -3.60 5.27 -3.34
C SER A 118 -4.71 5.97 -2.58
N MET A 119 -5.72 5.22 -2.10
CA MET A 119 -6.74 5.73 -1.18
C MET A 119 -6.14 6.26 0.12
N LEU A 120 -5.23 5.50 0.75
CA LEU A 120 -4.53 5.94 1.96
C LEU A 120 -3.83 7.29 1.74
N ASN A 121 -3.06 7.42 0.66
CA ASN A 121 -2.35 8.66 0.34
C ASN A 121 -3.32 9.83 0.09
N GLY A 122 -4.35 9.62 -0.75
CA GLY A 122 -5.32 10.67 -1.08
C GLY A 122 -6.16 11.11 0.14
N ILE A 123 -6.66 10.16 0.94
CA ILE A 123 -7.42 10.47 2.16
C ILE A 123 -6.52 11.18 3.18
N THR A 124 -5.27 10.75 3.35
CA THR A 124 -4.32 11.43 4.25
C THR A 124 -4.08 12.88 3.82
N ALA A 125 -3.92 13.13 2.52
CA ALA A 125 -3.75 14.48 1.97
C ALA A 125 -5.00 15.36 2.20
N VAL A 126 -6.19 14.85 1.87
CA VAL A 126 -7.46 15.55 2.08
C VAL A 126 -7.69 15.83 3.57
N HIS A 127 -7.45 14.84 4.44
CA HIS A 127 -7.59 15.00 5.89
C HIS A 127 -6.61 16.05 6.43
N ALA A 128 -5.34 16.01 6.02
CA ALA A 128 -4.35 17.01 6.40
C ALA A 128 -4.78 18.43 5.99
N ALA A 129 -5.29 18.60 4.76
CA ALA A 129 -5.80 19.88 4.27
C ALA A 129 -7.00 20.37 5.11
N VAL A 130 -7.98 19.51 5.39
CA VAL A 130 -9.15 19.85 6.22
C VAL A 130 -8.77 20.23 7.65
N VAL A 131 -7.84 19.50 8.27
CA VAL A 131 -7.35 19.82 9.62
C VAL A 131 -6.69 21.20 9.66
N VAL A 132 -5.92 21.56 8.63
CA VAL A 132 -5.31 22.90 8.50
C VAL A 132 -6.37 23.97 8.28
N MET A 133 -7.40 23.73 7.45
CA MET A 133 -8.52 24.67 7.25
C MET A 133 -9.28 24.97 8.53
N ASN A 134 -9.46 23.96 9.38
CA ASN A 134 -10.21 24.07 10.62
C ASN A 134 -9.37 24.61 11.79
N GLY A 135 -8.09 24.96 11.58
CA GLY A 135 -7.19 25.42 12.64
C GLY A 135 -6.84 24.34 13.68
N GLY A 136 -7.06 23.06 13.36
CA GLY A 136 -6.80 21.95 14.27
C GLY A 136 -5.30 21.78 14.56
N LYS A 137 -4.94 21.29 15.75
CA LYS A 137 -3.53 21.11 16.18
C LYS A 137 -2.99 19.68 16.07
N SER A 138 -3.84 18.66 16.00
CA SER A 138 -3.41 17.25 15.98
C SER A 138 -3.28 16.70 14.56
N THR A 139 -2.15 16.07 14.22
CA THR A 139 -1.98 15.23 13.03
C THR A 139 -1.97 13.74 13.34
N GLY A 140 -1.93 13.37 14.63
CA GLY A 140 -1.91 11.95 15.04
C GLY A 140 -3.14 11.19 14.54
N GLU A 141 -4.28 11.86 14.40
CA GLU A 141 -5.51 11.29 13.84
C GLU A 141 -5.34 10.85 12.37
N ALA A 142 -4.45 11.50 11.61
CA ALA A 142 -4.18 11.12 10.23
C ALA A 142 -3.47 9.76 10.11
N ALA A 143 -2.72 9.34 11.14
CA ALA A 143 -2.06 8.03 11.15
C ALA A 143 -3.06 6.87 11.26
N TRP A 144 -4.28 7.12 11.78
CA TRP A 144 -5.33 6.10 11.89
C TRP A 144 -5.75 5.54 10.54
N TRP A 145 -5.63 6.32 9.46
CA TRP A 145 -5.98 5.90 8.11
C TRP A 145 -5.15 4.70 7.60
N ILE A 146 -3.97 4.42 8.19
CA ILE A 146 -3.16 3.23 7.86
C ILE A 146 -3.98 1.94 7.96
N VAL A 147 -4.99 1.89 8.85
CA VAL A 147 -5.87 0.72 8.99
C VAL A 147 -6.58 0.37 7.68
N LEU A 148 -6.90 1.34 6.83
CA LEU A 148 -7.52 1.10 5.51
C LEU A 148 -6.60 0.35 4.54
N TYR A 149 -5.28 0.43 4.73
CA TYR A 149 -4.31 -0.22 3.86
C TYR A 149 -4.18 -1.72 4.16
N LEU A 150 -4.34 -2.12 5.43
CA LEU A 150 -4.06 -3.48 5.89
C LEU A 150 -4.86 -4.58 5.16
N PRO A 151 -6.20 -4.47 4.98
CA PRO A 151 -6.95 -5.52 4.27
C PRO A 151 -6.52 -5.67 2.81
N GLY A 152 -6.30 -4.55 2.12
CA GLY A 152 -5.79 -4.54 0.75
C GLY A 152 -4.41 -5.18 0.64
N MET A 153 -3.52 -4.89 1.60
CA MET A 153 -2.19 -5.50 1.67
C MET A 153 -2.24 -7.02 1.83
N PHE A 154 -3.05 -7.54 2.76
CA PHE A 154 -3.18 -8.99 2.92
C PHE A 154 -3.74 -9.66 1.66
N ALA A 155 -4.75 -9.05 1.03
CA ALA A 155 -5.29 -9.54 -0.25
C ALA A 155 -4.21 -9.54 -1.34
N GLY A 156 -3.50 -8.42 -1.54
CA GLY A 156 -2.43 -8.30 -2.53
C GLY A 156 -1.29 -9.27 -2.31
N MET A 157 -0.85 -9.43 -1.06
CA MET A 157 0.20 -10.37 -0.69
C MET A 157 -0.19 -11.82 -0.96
N SER A 158 -1.46 -12.21 -0.74
CA SER A 158 -1.92 -13.56 -1.07
C SER A 158 -1.90 -13.84 -2.59
N GLY A 159 -2.31 -12.88 -3.41
CA GLY A 159 -2.18 -12.98 -4.88
C GLY A 159 -0.74 -13.04 -5.34
N LEU A 160 0.12 -12.18 -4.76
CA LEU A 160 1.55 -12.18 -5.06
C LEU A 160 2.20 -13.51 -4.69
N MET A 161 1.91 -14.07 -3.51
CA MET A 161 2.46 -15.36 -3.09
C MET A 161 1.99 -16.49 -4.00
N SER A 162 0.75 -16.44 -4.51
CA SER A 162 0.31 -17.40 -5.54
C SER A 162 1.16 -17.33 -6.81
N LEU A 163 1.56 -16.12 -7.25
CA LEU A 163 2.47 -15.96 -8.40
C LEU A 163 3.89 -16.43 -8.09
N VAL A 164 4.38 -16.17 -6.87
CA VAL A 164 5.71 -16.59 -6.39
C VAL A 164 5.85 -18.09 -6.40
N VAL A 165 4.85 -18.82 -5.91
CA VAL A 165 4.84 -20.29 -5.92
C VAL A 165 4.88 -20.81 -7.37
N LYS A 166 4.13 -20.20 -8.30
CA LYS A 166 4.16 -20.58 -9.72
C LYS A 166 5.53 -20.35 -10.38
N HIS A 167 6.25 -19.31 -9.98
CA HIS A 167 7.55 -18.93 -10.54
C HIS A 167 8.71 -19.25 -9.60
N TRP A 168 8.56 -20.22 -8.70
CA TRP A 168 9.58 -20.55 -7.69
C TRP A 168 10.90 -21.05 -8.29
N TYR A 169 10.85 -21.56 -9.53
CA TYR A 169 12.03 -22.00 -10.28
C TYR A 169 12.92 -20.83 -10.72
N ASP A 170 12.40 -19.61 -10.77
CA ASP A 170 13.20 -18.42 -11.03
C ASP A 170 14.11 -18.10 -9.82
N ALA A 171 15.42 -18.12 -10.05
CA ALA A 171 16.39 -17.91 -8.98
C ALA A 171 16.32 -16.51 -8.37
N GLY A 172 15.93 -15.49 -9.14
CA GLY A 172 15.73 -14.12 -8.67
C GLY A 172 14.55 -14.05 -7.71
N VAL A 173 13.38 -14.54 -8.13
CA VAL A 173 12.16 -14.59 -7.32
C VAL A 173 12.39 -15.34 -6.01
N ARG A 174 13.11 -16.47 -6.05
CA ARG A 174 13.44 -17.24 -4.86
C ARG A 174 14.36 -16.47 -3.90
N LYS A 175 15.44 -15.87 -4.40
CA LYS A 175 16.40 -15.09 -3.58
C LYS A 175 15.72 -13.92 -2.89
N ILE A 176 14.92 -13.14 -3.62
CA ILE A 176 14.24 -11.97 -3.03
C ILE A 176 13.18 -12.37 -2.01
N THR A 177 12.48 -13.48 -2.24
CA THR A 177 11.49 -14.01 -1.29
C THR A 177 12.13 -14.45 0.02
N ILE A 178 13.26 -15.19 -0.06
CA ILE A 178 14.03 -15.59 1.11
C ILE A 178 14.52 -14.36 1.88
N ALA A 179 15.06 -13.35 1.19
CA ALA A 179 15.53 -12.12 1.81
C ALA A 179 14.41 -11.37 2.54
N PHE A 180 13.26 -11.20 1.88
CA PHE A 180 12.07 -10.53 2.46
C PHE A 180 11.60 -11.21 3.76
N TYR A 181 11.37 -12.53 3.73
CA TYR A 181 10.89 -13.26 4.90
C TYR A 181 11.93 -13.36 6.01
N SER A 182 13.22 -13.37 5.69
CA SER A 182 14.28 -13.33 6.70
C SER A 182 14.25 -12.02 7.49
N ILE A 183 14.11 -10.88 6.80
CA ILE A 183 14.06 -9.56 7.44
C ILE A 183 12.79 -9.41 8.30
N VAL A 184 11.63 -9.77 7.75
CA VAL A 184 10.35 -9.73 8.49
C VAL A 184 10.36 -10.72 9.67
N GLY A 185 10.95 -11.89 9.48
CA GLY A 185 11.06 -12.94 10.50
C GLY A 185 11.83 -12.49 11.73
N ILE A 186 12.90 -11.69 11.57
CA ILE A 186 13.64 -11.11 12.71
C ILE A 186 12.72 -10.25 13.60
N GLY A 187 11.86 -9.43 13.00
CA GLY A 187 10.87 -8.63 13.73
C GLY A 187 9.91 -9.51 14.54
N ALA A 188 9.36 -10.57 13.92
CA ALA A 188 8.50 -11.52 14.60
C ALA A 188 9.19 -12.21 15.77
N VAL A 189 10.47 -12.60 15.63
CA VAL A 189 11.27 -13.21 16.71
C VAL A 189 11.40 -12.24 17.90
N ILE A 190 11.65 -10.94 17.66
CA ILE A 190 11.73 -9.93 18.73
C ILE A 190 10.40 -9.85 19.50
N VAL A 191 9.26 -9.89 18.78
CA VAL A 191 7.92 -9.91 19.39
C VAL A 191 7.72 -11.15 20.25
N PHE A 192 8.06 -12.33 19.75
CA PHE A 192 7.95 -13.59 20.50
C PHE A 192 8.82 -13.57 21.76
N ILE A 193 10.04 -13.04 21.69
CA ILE A 193 10.91 -12.88 22.86
C ILE A 193 10.28 -11.92 23.88
N GLY A 194 9.71 -10.79 23.43
CA GLY A 194 9.03 -9.84 24.30
C GLY A 194 7.84 -10.46 25.02
N ILE A 195 6.97 -11.17 24.29
CA ILE A 195 5.82 -11.89 24.85
C ILE A 195 6.28 -12.97 25.83
N TYR A 196 7.26 -13.79 25.45
CA TYR A 196 7.78 -14.86 26.31
C TYR A 196 8.35 -14.31 27.62
N ARG A 197 9.10 -13.21 27.58
CA ARG A 197 9.61 -12.55 28.80
C ARG A 197 8.48 -11.96 29.64
N GLY A 198 7.42 -11.45 29.02
CA GLY A 198 6.20 -11.03 29.71
C GLY A 198 5.50 -12.17 30.45
N LEU A 199 5.32 -13.31 29.78
CA LEU A 199 4.64 -14.47 30.36
C LEU A 199 5.45 -15.17 31.46
N THR A 200 6.79 -15.15 31.37
CA THR A 200 7.67 -15.81 32.35
C THR A 200 8.04 -14.94 33.56
N SER A 201 7.78 -13.63 33.51
CA SER A 201 8.04 -12.74 34.63
C SER A 201 7.01 -12.97 35.75
N LYS A 202 7.41 -13.71 36.80
CA LYS A 202 6.57 -13.88 37.98
C LYS A 202 6.31 -12.51 38.63
N PRO A 203 5.06 -12.19 39.04
CA PRO A 203 4.79 -10.96 39.76
C PRO A 203 5.56 -10.98 41.08
N LYS A 204 6.58 -10.11 41.22
CA LYS A 204 7.23 -9.89 42.51
C LYS A 204 6.28 -9.06 43.37
N TYR A 205 5.48 -9.74 44.18
CA TYR A 205 4.68 -9.08 45.21
C TYR A 205 5.63 -8.54 46.28
N GLU A 206 5.76 -7.21 46.35
CA GLU A 206 6.55 -6.53 47.36
C GLU A 206 5.55 -6.02 48.42
N PRO A 207 5.42 -6.69 49.58
CA PRO A 207 4.26 -6.55 50.46
C PRO A 207 4.18 -5.23 51.24
N VAL A 208 5.11 -4.28 51.06
CA VAL A 208 5.30 -3.19 52.05
C VAL A 208 4.97 -1.79 51.53
N THR A 209 4.99 -1.53 50.21
CA THR A 209 4.89 -0.13 49.73
C THR A 209 3.62 0.23 48.97
N GLY A 210 2.75 -0.72 48.61
CA GLY A 210 1.49 -0.42 47.91
C GLY A 210 1.64 0.23 46.52
N GLU A 211 2.86 0.53 46.07
CA GLU A 211 3.15 1.08 44.75
C GLU A 211 3.19 -0.05 43.71
N LYS A 212 2.34 0.05 42.68
CA LYS A 212 2.43 -0.80 41.48
C LYS A 212 3.83 -0.66 40.86
N LYS A 213 4.53 -1.79 40.72
CA LYS A 213 5.92 -1.85 40.27
C LYS A 213 6.02 -1.49 38.78
N LYS A 214 6.80 -0.46 38.45
CA LYS A 214 7.10 0.04 37.08
C LYS A 214 7.62 -1.00 36.09
N ASP A 215 8.04 -2.18 36.56
CA ASP A 215 8.65 -3.21 35.72
C ASP A 215 7.65 -3.95 34.82
N GLU A 216 6.41 -4.16 35.29
CA GLU A 216 5.36 -4.83 34.49
C GLU A 216 4.95 -3.98 33.28
N GLU A 217 4.86 -2.66 33.48
CA GLU A 217 4.53 -1.69 32.44
C GLU A 217 5.58 -1.68 31.32
N ARG A 218 6.87 -1.78 31.66
CA ARG A 218 7.96 -1.81 30.68
C ARG A 218 7.85 -3.01 29.75
N VAL A 219 7.59 -4.21 30.28
CA VAL A 219 7.56 -5.43 29.45
C VAL A 219 6.42 -5.38 28.44
N TRP A 220 5.26 -4.88 28.85
CA TRP A 220 4.12 -4.66 27.95
C TRP A 220 4.45 -3.69 26.80
N TYR A 221 5.15 -2.59 27.10
CA TYR A 221 5.61 -1.64 26.08
C TYR A 221 6.58 -2.26 25.07
N TRP A 222 7.48 -3.15 25.50
CA TRP A 222 8.37 -3.87 24.56
C TRP A 222 7.58 -4.80 23.63
N GLY A 223 6.56 -5.49 24.15
CA GLY A 223 5.68 -6.34 23.34
C GLY A 223 4.89 -5.56 22.29
N ILE A 224 4.18 -4.51 22.71
CA ILE A 224 3.41 -3.65 21.80
C ILE A 224 4.33 -2.92 20.81
N GLY A 225 5.44 -2.35 21.30
CA GLY A 225 6.40 -1.63 20.47
C GLY A 225 7.03 -2.54 19.42
N GLY A 226 7.41 -3.76 19.79
CA GLY A 226 7.92 -4.76 18.85
C GLY A 226 6.89 -5.17 17.80
N LEU A 227 5.61 -5.33 18.20
CA LEU A 227 4.53 -5.68 17.27
C LEU A 227 4.28 -4.53 16.28
N ALA A 228 4.17 -3.30 16.78
CA ALA A 228 3.99 -2.12 15.94
C ALA A 228 5.15 -1.93 14.96
N PHE A 229 6.39 -2.14 15.42
CA PHE A 229 7.58 -2.13 14.57
C PHE A 229 7.51 -3.22 13.47
N SER A 230 7.17 -4.46 13.85
CA SER A 230 7.11 -5.58 12.90
C SER A 230 6.02 -5.40 11.85
N VAL A 231 4.84 -4.93 12.25
CA VAL A 231 3.73 -4.61 11.34
C VAL A 231 4.14 -3.47 10.41
N SER A 232 4.77 -2.41 10.93
CA SER A 232 5.24 -1.29 10.12
C SER A 232 6.31 -1.72 9.10
N LEU A 233 7.27 -2.53 9.53
CA LEU A 233 8.33 -3.07 8.68
C LEU A 233 7.75 -3.97 7.59
N PHE A 234 6.86 -4.90 7.94
CA PHE A 234 6.16 -5.75 6.97
C PHE A 234 5.38 -4.91 5.96
N THR A 235 4.64 -3.90 6.42
CA THR A 235 3.83 -3.00 5.60
C THR A 235 4.67 -2.31 4.52
N VAL A 236 5.82 -1.75 4.91
CA VAL A 236 6.73 -1.04 3.99
C VAL A 236 7.43 -2.02 3.04
N LEU A 237 7.99 -3.11 3.59
CA LEU A 237 8.75 -4.07 2.79
C LEU A 237 7.87 -4.87 1.85
N ALA A 238 6.60 -5.15 2.21
CA ALA A 238 5.67 -5.86 1.35
C ALA A 238 5.52 -5.14 0.01
N ALA A 239 5.28 -3.83 0.03
CA ALA A 239 5.14 -3.01 -1.17
C ALA A 239 6.37 -3.09 -2.08
N PHE A 240 7.57 -2.99 -1.51
CA PHE A 240 8.83 -3.12 -2.25
C PHE A 240 9.02 -4.52 -2.81
N TYR A 241 8.75 -5.54 -1.98
CA TYR A 241 8.82 -6.94 -2.39
C TYR A 241 7.90 -7.22 -3.57
N GLY A 242 6.67 -6.71 -3.56
CA GLY A 242 5.73 -6.84 -4.67
C GLY A 242 6.25 -6.23 -5.98
N ASP A 243 6.82 -5.03 -5.92
CA ASP A 243 7.34 -4.37 -7.12
C ASP A 243 8.50 -5.14 -7.75
N TRP A 244 9.50 -5.50 -6.94
CA TRP A 244 10.68 -6.20 -7.43
C TRP A 244 10.36 -7.61 -7.89
N THR A 245 9.48 -8.32 -7.19
CA THR A 245 9.09 -9.69 -7.55
C THR A 245 8.35 -9.71 -8.88
N LEU A 246 7.41 -8.79 -9.10
CA LEU A 246 6.75 -8.65 -10.41
C LEU A 246 7.74 -8.25 -11.51
N GLY A 247 8.71 -7.38 -11.21
CA GLY A 247 9.76 -7.00 -12.15
C GLY A 247 10.66 -8.19 -12.55
N MET A 248 10.99 -9.07 -11.60
CA MET A 248 11.75 -10.29 -11.88
C MET A 248 10.94 -11.28 -12.71
N MET A 249 9.69 -11.55 -12.34
CA MET A 249 8.82 -12.48 -13.06
C MET A 249 8.53 -12.05 -14.52
N THR A 250 8.52 -10.75 -14.78
CA THR A 250 8.32 -10.19 -16.13
C THR A 250 9.62 -9.94 -16.88
N ASN A 251 10.78 -10.23 -16.29
CA ASN A 251 12.09 -9.85 -16.84
C ASN A 251 12.17 -8.36 -17.24
N ASN A 252 11.47 -7.50 -16.48
CA ASN A 252 11.39 -6.06 -16.66
C ASN A 252 11.62 -5.38 -15.31
N LEU A 253 12.87 -5.41 -14.86
CA LEU A 253 13.25 -4.87 -13.55
C LEU A 253 13.01 -3.37 -13.42
N VAL A 254 13.04 -2.62 -14.52
CA VAL A 254 12.75 -1.17 -14.50
C VAL A 254 11.26 -0.94 -14.29
N GLY A 255 10.41 -1.79 -14.87
CA GLY A 255 8.95 -1.66 -14.82
C GLY A 255 8.41 -0.69 -15.87
N LEU A 256 9.06 -0.58 -17.03
CA LEU A 256 8.54 0.26 -18.12
C LEU A 256 7.29 -0.38 -18.73
N PRO A 257 6.21 0.38 -19.00
CA PRO A 257 5.05 -0.16 -19.69
C PRO A 257 5.44 -0.55 -21.13
N SER A 258 4.87 -1.64 -21.65
CA SER A 258 4.99 -2.01 -23.06
C SER A 258 3.64 -1.84 -23.77
N GLY A 259 3.67 -1.32 -24.99
CA GLY A 259 2.50 -1.19 -25.87
C GLY A 259 1.48 -0.11 -25.47
N ASP A 260 0.21 -0.41 -25.74
CA ASP A 260 -0.89 0.56 -25.77
C ASP A 260 -1.30 1.09 -24.38
N ASN A 261 -0.93 0.38 -23.31
CA ASN A 261 -1.30 0.75 -21.94
C ASN A 261 -0.35 1.77 -21.29
N SER A 262 0.66 2.26 -22.03
CA SER A 262 1.61 3.27 -21.54
C SER A 262 0.93 4.56 -21.08
N GLY A 263 -0.12 5.01 -21.77
CA GLY A 263 -0.89 6.20 -21.38
C GLY A 263 -1.50 6.04 -19.98
N LEU A 264 -2.22 4.94 -19.74
CA LEU A 264 -2.84 4.65 -18.44
C LEU A 264 -1.82 4.53 -17.32
N TYR A 265 -0.69 3.89 -17.61
CA TYR A 265 0.43 3.75 -16.68
C TYR A 265 0.95 5.12 -16.22
N TRP A 266 1.25 6.01 -17.16
CA TRP A 266 1.79 7.33 -16.83
C TRP A 266 0.73 8.24 -16.21
N SER A 267 -0.52 8.17 -16.67
CA SER A 267 -1.64 8.88 -16.03
C SER A 267 -1.80 8.47 -14.57
N TYR A 268 -1.73 7.17 -14.26
CA TYR A 268 -1.81 6.70 -12.88
C TYR A 268 -0.61 7.17 -12.06
N PHE A 269 0.59 7.06 -12.63
CA PHE A 269 1.82 7.51 -11.99
C PHE A 269 1.77 8.99 -11.63
N VAL A 270 1.34 9.85 -12.57
CA VAL A 270 1.20 11.31 -12.36
C VAL A 270 0.06 11.62 -11.40
N ALA A 271 -1.11 10.98 -11.54
CA ALA A 271 -2.26 11.21 -10.68
C ALA A 271 -1.91 10.96 -9.20
N LYS A 272 -1.17 9.88 -8.92
CA LYS A 272 -0.70 9.55 -7.56
C LYS A 272 0.28 10.58 -6.99
N ARG A 273 0.89 11.41 -7.84
CA ARG A 273 1.85 12.46 -7.47
C ARG A 273 1.23 13.83 -7.35
N LEU A 274 -0.03 14.02 -7.74
CA LEU A 274 -0.71 15.31 -7.58
C LEU A 274 -0.69 15.81 -6.14
N THR A 275 -0.80 14.90 -5.16
CA THR A 275 -0.72 15.25 -3.73
C THR A 275 0.64 15.79 -3.31
N MET A 276 1.70 15.59 -4.09
CA MET A 276 3.02 16.17 -3.79
C MET A 276 3.10 17.65 -4.15
N PHE A 277 2.31 18.10 -5.12
CA PHE A 277 2.23 19.50 -5.51
C PHE A 277 1.34 20.34 -4.58
N SER A 278 0.86 19.74 -3.50
CA SER A 278 0.24 20.44 -2.39
C SER A 278 1.29 21.34 -1.71
N LEU A 279 1.03 22.67 -1.70
CA LEU A 279 1.95 23.74 -1.30
C LEU A 279 1.56 24.41 0.02
#